data_AF-A0A2V9GRN0-F1
#
_entry.id   AF-A0A2V9GRN0-F1
#
_cell.length_a   1.000
_cell.length_b   1.000
_cell.length_c   1.000
_cell.angle_alpha   90.00
_cell.angle_beta   90.00
_cell.angle_gamma   90.00
#
_symmetry.space_group_name_H-M   'P 1'
#
loop_
_entity.id
_entity.type
_entity.pdbx_description
1 polymer ?
#
loop_
_entity_poly.entity_id
_entity_poly.type
_entity_poly.pdbx_seq_one_letter_code
_entity_poly.pdbx_strand_id
1 'polypeptide(L)'
;QSLANWDHGVSLEQLVRLVRLTRPEVILTFLPGTFIGEDHGDHQASGLLATEAFDLAGDPASFPEQLAGPTKRLEPFLENLRPWQPKKAYYFPDADREDIFRGKGPDYSVKEISKSSKQPYWRMALDSFRAHQTQAKSFLDKIAQMDEAQIEKMATSDGGWTEALHFVLGKSLVGGSVTGDVFDGVTPGAIPFARSDVSSEPARPDLSVELVGPWGFYSEFRRAHALTNLPHPEPPEIALQAPGTLVIPLWIRNRTAKTQEIRLSAALPAGWATPTGTGMFTVAAKQVAAARIEVNLPAPTENGGNKPEPQEISVHAESNAQSIGEIKLRVELRKRALPQ
;
A
#
# COMPACT_ATOMS: atom_id res chain seq x y z
N GLN A 1 -6.63 -1.44 10.49
CA GLN A 1 -6.74 -0.79 11.82
C GLN A 1 -6.70 0.73 11.67
N SER A 2 -5.70 1.29 10.98
CA SER A 2 -5.56 2.74 10.72
C SER A 2 -6.83 3.45 10.29
N LEU A 3 -7.46 3.06 9.18
CA LEU A 3 -8.69 3.70 8.69
C LEU A 3 -9.88 3.59 9.65
N ALA A 4 -9.91 2.56 10.51
CA ALA A 4 -10.94 2.42 11.53
C ALA A 4 -10.70 3.39 12.70
N ASN A 5 -9.44 3.68 13.04
CA ASN A 5 -9.08 4.60 14.10
C ASN A 5 -9.19 6.07 13.67
N TRP A 6 -8.92 6.37 12.40
CA TRP A 6 -8.88 7.72 11.86
C TRP A 6 -10.18 8.19 11.19
N ASP A 7 -11.18 7.30 11.07
CA ASP A 7 -12.39 7.50 10.27
C ASP A 7 -12.07 7.81 8.81
N HIS A 8 -12.22 6.80 7.96
CA HIS A 8 -11.94 6.88 6.53
C HIS A 8 -12.68 8.05 5.85
N GLY A 9 -13.97 8.24 6.14
CA GLY A 9 -14.80 9.23 5.46
C GLY A 9 -14.40 10.66 5.84
N VAL A 10 -14.21 10.91 7.14
CA VAL A 10 -13.79 12.23 7.64
C VAL A 10 -12.38 12.57 7.15
N SER A 11 -11.45 11.61 7.20
CA SER A 11 -10.09 11.81 6.73
C SER A 11 -10.05 12.11 5.23
N LEU A 12 -10.85 11.40 4.43
CA LEU A 12 -10.95 11.60 2.98
C LEU A 12 -11.54 12.97 2.64
N GLU A 13 -12.61 13.40 3.33
CA GLU A 13 -13.19 14.74 3.16
C GLU A 13 -12.13 15.84 3.38
N GLN A 14 -11.37 15.75 4.48
CA GLN A 14 -10.33 16.72 4.81
C GLN A 14 -9.21 16.72 3.77
N LEU A 15 -8.80 15.54 3.28
CA LEU A 15 -7.75 15.48 2.27
C LEU A 15 -8.22 16.06 0.93
N VAL A 16 -9.47 15.80 0.52
CA VAL A 16 -10.06 16.45 -0.67
C VAL A 16 -10.11 17.97 -0.51
N ARG A 17 -10.48 18.47 0.67
CA ARG A 17 -10.45 19.90 1.00
C ARG A 17 -9.04 20.48 0.83
N LEU A 18 -8.02 19.81 1.37
CA LEU A 18 -6.61 20.22 1.24
C LEU A 18 -6.17 20.26 -0.23
N VAL A 19 -6.53 19.27 -1.04
CA VAL A 19 -6.22 19.25 -2.47
C VAL A 19 -6.86 20.44 -3.18
N ARG A 20 -8.14 20.76 -2.90
CA ARG A 20 -8.85 21.91 -3.49
C ARG A 20 -8.26 23.27 -3.06
N LEU A 21 -7.76 23.37 -1.83
CA LEU A 21 -7.11 24.56 -1.29
C LEU A 21 -5.71 24.79 -1.87
N THR A 22 -4.87 23.74 -1.85
CA THR A 22 -3.45 23.81 -2.21
C THR A 22 -3.18 23.64 -3.70
N ARG A 23 -4.13 23.05 -4.43
CA ARG A 23 -4.11 22.87 -5.88
C ARG A 23 -2.82 22.22 -6.41
N PRO A 24 -2.42 21.05 -5.89
CA PRO A 24 -1.19 20.39 -6.32
C PRO A 24 -1.31 19.89 -7.75
N GLU A 25 -0.26 20.08 -8.56
CA GLU A 25 -0.18 19.46 -9.88
C GLU A 25 0.18 17.97 -9.78
N VAL A 26 1.00 17.61 -8.80
CA VAL A 26 1.49 16.25 -8.56
C VAL A 26 1.29 15.90 -7.09
N ILE A 27 0.78 14.69 -6.83
CA ILE A 27 0.72 14.11 -5.49
C ILE A 27 1.82 13.04 -5.37
N LEU A 28 2.64 13.14 -4.32
CA LEU A 28 3.61 12.12 -3.93
C LEU A 28 3.16 11.53 -2.59
N THR A 29 3.04 10.21 -2.49
CA THR A 29 2.51 9.53 -1.29
C THR A 29 3.08 8.12 -1.14
N PHE A 30 2.79 7.44 -0.04
CA PHE A 30 3.17 6.04 0.16
C PHE A 30 2.42 5.12 -0.79
N LEU A 31 3.05 4.01 -1.19
CA LEU A 31 2.38 3.00 -2.02
C LEU A 31 1.28 2.27 -1.22
N PRO A 32 -0.01 2.32 -1.63
CA PRO A 32 -1.05 1.54 -0.97
C PRO A 32 -0.90 0.06 -1.32
N GLY A 33 -0.47 -0.75 -0.36
CA GLY A 33 -0.36 -2.20 -0.54
C GLY A 33 0.23 -2.90 0.68
N THR A 34 0.37 -4.21 0.57
CA THR A 34 1.01 -5.06 1.60
C THR A 34 2.26 -5.69 0.98
N PHE A 35 3.40 -5.43 1.60
CA PHE A 35 4.72 -5.86 1.14
C PHE A 35 5.57 -6.27 2.35
N ILE A 36 6.56 -7.13 2.13
CA ILE A 36 7.62 -7.29 3.12
C ILE A 36 8.49 -6.03 3.11
N GLY A 37 8.76 -5.48 4.29
CA GLY A 37 9.41 -4.17 4.47
C GLY A 37 8.46 -3.15 5.09
N GLU A 38 7.25 -3.05 4.54
CA GLU A 38 6.20 -2.14 5.03
C GLU A 38 5.73 -2.60 6.41
N ASP A 39 6.00 -1.78 7.42
CA ASP A 39 5.75 -2.10 8.83
C ASP A 39 4.78 -1.12 9.51
N HIS A 40 4.08 -0.27 8.74
CA HIS A 40 3.14 0.69 9.31
C HIS A 40 1.83 0.84 8.50
N GLY A 41 0.71 0.42 9.11
CA GLY A 41 -0.61 0.53 8.47
C GLY A 41 -1.01 1.97 8.05
N ASP A 42 -0.50 2.99 8.75
CA ASP A 42 -0.79 4.40 8.38
C ASP A 42 -0.11 4.83 7.07
N HIS A 43 1.03 4.25 6.68
CA HIS A 43 1.63 4.49 5.37
C HIS A 43 0.67 4.05 4.27
N GLN A 44 0.19 2.81 4.38
CA GLN A 44 -0.76 2.25 3.42
C GLN A 44 -2.07 3.04 3.37
N ALA A 45 -2.58 3.45 4.54
CA ALA A 45 -3.78 4.28 4.64
C ALA A 45 -3.60 5.66 4.00
N SER A 46 -2.42 6.28 4.15
CA SER A 46 -2.11 7.57 3.52
C SER A 46 -2.07 7.48 2.00
N GLY A 47 -1.48 6.40 1.45
CA GLY A 47 -1.47 6.12 0.02
C GLY A 47 -2.88 5.92 -0.55
N LEU A 48 -3.70 5.18 0.19
CA LEU A 48 -5.10 4.94 -0.15
C LEU A 48 -5.90 6.25 -0.19
N LEU A 49 -5.85 7.03 0.89
CA LEU A 49 -6.57 8.30 0.99
C LEU A 49 -6.12 9.29 -0.09
N ALA A 50 -4.83 9.38 -0.36
CA ALA A 50 -4.29 10.24 -1.40
C ALA A 50 -4.75 9.85 -2.81
N THR A 51 -4.89 8.54 -3.07
CA THR A 51 -5.42 8.03 -4.34
C THR A 51 -6.90 8.39 -4.50
N GLU A 52 -7.71 8.19 -3.48
CA GLU A 52 -9.13 8.57 -3.52
C GLU A 52 -9.30 10.09 -3.63
N ALA A 53 -8.50 10.87 -2.90
CA ALA A 53 -8.52 12.32 -3.00
C ALA A 53 -8.12 12.82 -4.40
N PHE A 54 -7.16 12.15 -5.06
CA PHE A 54 -6.82 12.42 -6.47
C PHE A 54 -8.04 12.25 -7.38
N ASP A 55 -8.85 11.22 -7.14
CA ASP A 55 -10.05 10.91 -7.93
C ASP A 55 -11.24 11.83 -7.63
N LEU A 56 -11.34 12.35 -6.40
CA LEU A 56 -12.53 13.06 -5.95
C LEU A 56 -12.39 14.58 -5.95
N ALA A 57 -11.17 15.13 -5.85
CA ALA A 57 -10.99 16.57 -5.70
C ALA A 57 -11.45 17.39 -6.91
N GLY A 58 -11.38 16.80 -8.11
CA GLY A 58 -11.90 17.38 -9.34
C GLY A 58 -13.40 17.16 -9.55
N ASP A 59 -14.04 16.25 -8.80
CA ASP A 59 -15.46 15.93 -8.97
C ASP A 59 -16.35 16.92 -8.21
N PRO A 60 -17.23 17.69 -8.88
CA PRO A 60 -18.15 18.59 -8.19
C PRO A 60 -19.27 17.88 -7.41
N ALA A 61 -19.52 16.58 -7.65
CA ALA A 61 -20.50 15.80 -6.90
C ALA A 61 -19.98 15.29 -5.55
N SER A 62 -18.65 15.33 -5.35
CA SER A 62 -17.99 14.86 -4.13
C SER A 62 -17.83 16.00 -3.14
N PHE A 63 -18.31 15.83 -1.91
CA PHE A 63 -18.27 16.84 -0.84
C PHE A 63 -18.77 18.22 -1.31
N PRO A 64 -20.03 18.32 -1.80
CA PRO A 64 -20.56 19.53 -2.41
C PRO A 64 -20.62 20.73 -1.46
N GLU A 65 -20.69 20.50 -0.15
CA GLU A 65 -20.62 21.53 0.89
C GLU A 65 -19.30 22.33 0.84
N GLN A 66 -18.20 21.71 0.43
CA GLN A 66 -16.92 22.41 0.25
C GLN A 66 -16.98 23.41 -0.92
N LEU A 67 -17.80 23.14 -1.93
CA LEU A 67 -17.92 23.97 -3.14
C LEU A 67 -19.01 25.02 -3.02
N ALA A 68 -20.06 24.71 -2.27
CA ALA A 68 -21.13 25.66 -1.99
C ALA A 68 -20.56 26.85 -1.20
N GLY A 69 -20.99 28.05 -1.59
CA GLY A 69 -20.63 29.29 -0.91
C GLY A 69 -21.71 29.70 0.10
N PRO A 70 -21.33 30.33 1.22
CA PRO A 70 -22.30 30.84 2.18
C PRO A 70 -23.17 31.93 1.53
N THR A 71 -24.48 31.74 1.58
CA THR A 71 -25.50 32.70 1.10
C THR A 71 -26.04 33.56 2.24
N LYS A 72 -25.88 33.11 3.49
CA LYS A 72 -26.28 33.81 4.71
C LYS A 72 -25.10 33.98 5.65
N ARG A 73 -25.25 34.93 6.58
CA ARG A 73 -24.31 35.09 7.69
C ARG A 73 -24.37 33.83 8.57
N LEU A 74 -23.20 33.34 9.00
CA LEU A 74 -23.03 32.16 9.87
C LEU A 74 -23.41 30.81 9.21
N GLU A 75 -22.96 30.59 7.98
CA GLU A 75 -22.95 29.25 7.34
C GLU A 75 -21.50 28.70 7.34
N PRO A 76 -20.97 28.21 8.49
CA PRO A 76 -19.54 27.89 8.64
C PRO A 76 -19.10 26.62 7.90
N PHE A 77 -20.04 25.81 7.42
CA PHE A 77 -19.77 24.55 6.75
C PHE A 77 -19.70 24.68 5.22
N LEU A 78 -19.88 25.90 4.69
CA LEU A 78 -19.81 26.20 3.26
C LEU A 78 -18.54 26.99 2.96
N GLU A 79 -17.69 26.47 2.08
CA GLU A 79 -16.31 26.97 1.92
C GLU A 79 -16.04 27.69 0.60
N ASN A 80 -16.95 27.60 -0.38
CA ASN A 80 -16.79 28.20 -1.71
C ASN A 80 -15.46 27.81 -2.42
N LEU A 81 -14.98 26.59 -2.20
CA LEU A 81 -13.83 26.04 -2.89
C LEU A 81 -14.15 25.74 -4.35
N ARG A 82 -13.12 25.48 -5.15
CA ARG A 82 -13.26 25.10 -6.56
C ARG A 82 -12.79 23.66 -6.72
N PRO A 83 -13.43 22.86 -7.59
CA PRO A 83 -12.86 21.58 -7.99
C PRO A 83 -11.44 21.76 -8.49
N TRP A 84 -10.57 20.82 -8.14
CA TRP A 84 -9.19 20.80 -8.60
C TRP A 84 -8.78 19.37 -8.92
N GLN A 85 -8.36 19.14 -10.17
CA GLN A 85 -7.86 17.86 -10.62
C GLN A 85 -6.32 17.86 -10.55
N PRO A 86 -5.69 17.12 -9.62
CA PRO A 86 -4.27 16.84 -9.72
C PRO A 86 -3.98 16.08 -11.01
N LYS A 87 -2.80 16.31 -11.59
CA LYS A 87 -2.44 15.79 -12.92
C LYS A 87 -1.75 14.44 -12.84
N LYS A 88 -0.94 14.23 -11.81
CA LYS A 88 -0.19 12.98 -11.60
C LYS A 88 -0.16 12.55 -10.14
N ALA A 89 -0.05 11.25 -9.94
CA ALA A 89 0.19 10.63 -8.63
C ALA A 89 1.35 9.63 -8.73
N TYR A 90 2.32 9.75 -7.83
CA TYR A 90 3.45 8.84 -7.70
C TYR A 90 3.52 8.29 -6.28
N TYR A 91 4.04 7.07 -6.18
CA TYR A 91 4.19 6.37 -4.91
C TYR A 91 5.65 6.09 -4.62
N PHE A 92 6.08 6.22 -3.37
CA PHE A 92 7.33 5.60 -2.93
C PHE A 92 6.99 4.32 -2.16
N PRO A 93 7.57 3.16 -2.54
CA PRO A 93 7.34 1.89 -1.86
C PRO A 93 8.20 1.81 -0.59
N ASP A 94 7.59 1.42 0.52
CA ASP A 94 8.32 1.03 1.73
C ASP A 94 8.44 -0.49 1.76
N ALA A 95 9.24 -1.05 0.84
CA ALA A 95 9.34 -2.49 0.64
C ALA A 95 10.81 -2.92 0.55
N ASP A 96 11.13 -4.06 1.15
CA ASP A 96 12.49 -4.63 1.11
C ASP A 96 12.90 -5.06 -0.31
N ARG A 97 11.92 -5.40 -1.14
CA ARG A 97 12.08 -5.86 -2.52
C ARG A 97 12.05 -4.68 -3.49
N GLU A 98 13.22 -4.16 -3.85
CA GLU A 98 13.30 -3.07 -4.84
C GLU A 98 13.08 -3.51 -6.29
N ASP A 99 13.38 -4.76 -6.61
CA ASP A 99 13.48 -5.26 -7.98
C ASP A 99 12.16 -5.16 -8.76
N ILE A 100 11.01 -5.29 -8.09
CA ILE A 100 9.69 -5.17 -8.71
C ILE A 100 9.29 -3.71 -8.99
N PHE A 101 9.96 -2.74 -8.37
CA PHE A 101 9.68 -1.30 -8.51
C PHE A 101 10.63 -0.59 -9.47
N ARG A 102 11.80 -1.16 -9.75
CA ARG A 102 12.78 -0.56 -10.67
C ARG A 102 12.18 -0.29 -12.05
N GLY A 103 12.42 0.92 -12.57
CA GLY A 103 11.92 1.36 -13.87
C GLY A 103 10.41 1.57 -13.94
N LYS A 104 9.71 1.59 -12.80
CA LYS A 104 8.27 1.87 -12.72
C LYS A 104 7.96 3.34 -12.42
N GLY A 105 8.99 4.16 -12.27
CA GLY A 105 8.90 5.61 -12.09
C GLY A 105 10.29 6.26 -12.20
N PRO A 106 10.39 7.57 -11.93
CA PRO A 106 11.66 8.27 -11.90
C PRO A 106 12.50 7.90 -10.67
N ASP A 107 13.81 7.97 -10.85
CA ASP A 107 14.82 7.80 -9.82
C ASP A 107 15.59 9.11 -9.63
N TYR A 108 15.66 9.59 -8.39
CA TYR A 108 16.43 10.78 -8.04
C TYR A 108 17.59 10.40 -7.15
N SER A 109 18.82 10.57 -7.64
CA SER A 109 20.00 10.27 -6.83
C SER A 109 20.06 11.20 -5.62
N VAL A 110 20.27 10.63 -4.44
CA VAL A 110 20.45 11.44 -3.23
C VAL A 110 21.75 12.25 -3.26
N LYS A 111 22.69 11.88 -4.14
CA LYS A 111 23.97 12.57 -4.39
C LYS A 111 23.80 13.78 -5.33
N GLU A 112 22.66 13.93 -6.00
CA GLU A 112 22.43 15.07 -6.88
C GLU A 112 22.44 16.37 -6.08
N ILE A 113 23.11 17.39 -6.64
CA ILE A 113 23.22 18.72 -6.03
C ILE A 113 21.99 19.53 -6.38
N SER A 114 21.22 19.92 -5.36
CA SER A 114 20.08 20.80 -5.52
C SER A 114 20.50 22.15 -6.13
N LYS A 115 19.78 22.57 -7.18
CA LYS A 115 20.04 23.84 -7.86
C LYS A 115 19.83 25.06 -6.97
N SER A 116 18.94 24.98 -5.98
CA SER A 116 18.60 26.10 -5.10
C SER A 116 19.53 26.19 -3.89
N SER A 117 19.72 25.10 -3.15
CA SER A 117 20.53 25.08 -1.92
C SER A 117 22.02 24.92 -2.19
N LYS A 118 22.41 24.43 -3.38
CA LYS A 118 23.79 24.03 -3.73
C LYS A 118 24.36 22.92 -2.84
N GLN A 119 23.49 22.16 -2.17
CA GLN A 119 23.83 21.00 -1.33
C GLN A 119 23.30 19.71 -1.98
N PRO A 120 23.95 18.54 -1.74
CA PRO A 120 23.38 17.27 -2.14
C PRO A 120 22.09 16.98 -1.38
N TYR A 121 21.14 16.28 -2.00
CA TYR A 121 19.85 15.97 -1.38
C TYR A 121 19.98 15.16 -0.09
N TRP A 122 20.93 14.22 0.01
CA TRP A 122 21.17 13.47 1.24
C TRP A 122 21.53 14.40 2.41
N ARG A 123 22.28 15.48 2.17
CA ARG A 123 22.65 16.45 3.22
C ARG A 123 21.43 17.25 3.65
N MET A 124 20.64 17.73 2.69
CA MET A 124 19.40 18.46 2.99
C MET A 124 18.42 17.61 3.81
N ALA A 125 18.24 16.34 3.43
CA ALA A 125 17.38 15.42 4.15
C ALA A 125 17.91 15.16 5.58
N LEU A 126 19.23 15.03 5.77
CA LEU A 126 19.83 14.86 7.10
C LEU A 126 19.63 16.07 7.99
N ASP A 127 19.83 17.27 7.45
CA ASP A 127 19.64 18.50 8.20
C ASP A 127 18.18 18.69 8.63
N SER A 128 17.23 18.31 7.78
CA SER A 128 15.81 18.22 8.17
C SER A 128 15.59 17.19 9.27
N PHE A 129 16.15 15.98 9.12
CA PHE A 129 15.97 14.88 10.07
C PHE A 129 16.53 15.20 11.46
N ARG A 130 17.61 15.99 11.56
CA ARG A 130 18.23 16.41 12.83
C ARG A 130 17.27 17.16 13.76
N ALA A 131 16.20 17.75 13.23
CA ALA A 131 15.17 18.39 14.04
C ALA A 131 14.30 17.40 14.84
N HIS A 132 14.25 16.11 14.44
CA HIS A 132 13.37 15.09 15.03
C HIS A 132 14.02 14.34 16.21
N GLN A 133 14.61 15.07 17.17
CA GLN A 133 15.38 14.47 18.26
C GLN A 133 14.60 13.46 19.12
N THR A 134 13.30 13.69 19.33
CA THR A 134 12.46 12.78 20.12
C THR A 134 12.20 11.45 19.44
N GLN A 135 12.37 11.38 18.11
CA GLN A 135 12.12 10.16 17.32
C GLN A 135 13.39 9.31 17.18
N ALA A 136 14.57 9.94 17.13
CA ALA A 136 15.79 9.27 16.70
C ALA A 136 17.05 9.69 17.47
N LYS A 137 16.92 10.07 18.76
CA LYS A 137 18.05 10.55 19.58
C LYS A 137 19.31 9.67 19.47
N SER A 138 19.16 8.35 19.62
CA SER A 138 20.30 7.43 19.58
C SER A 138 21.01 7.40 18.23
N PHE A 139 20.28 7.57 17.13
CA PHE A 139 20.84 7.68 15.79
C PHE A 139 21.54 9.03 15.58
N LEU A 140 20.92 10.13 16.04
CA LEU A 140 21.52 11.46 15.96
C LEU A 140 22.80 11.59 16.82
N ASP A 141 22.81 10.99 18.00
CA ASP A 141 24.01 10.93 18.86
C ASP A 141 25.16 10.20 18.17
N LYS A 142 24.88 9.15 17.37
CA LYS A 142 25.89 8.46 16.55
C LYS A 142 26.41 9.36 15.43
N ILE A 143 25.51 10.04 14.70
CA ILE A 143 25.89 10.97 13.62
C ILE A 143 26.77 12.11 14.16
N ALA A 144 26.49 12.59 15.37
CA ALA A 144 27.27 13.66 15.99
C ALA A 144 28.75 13.29 16.25
N GLN A 145 29.10 12.00 16.20
CA GLN A 145 30.48 11.51 16.34
C GLN A 145 31.15 11.20 14.99
N MET A 146 30.46 11.40 13.87
CA MET A 146 30.96 11.12 12.52
C MET A 146 31.48 12.39 11.84
N ASP A 147 32.53 12.25 11.04
CA ASP A 147 32.94 13.29 10.09
C ASP A 147 32.05 13.32 8.84
N GLU A 148 32.24 14.33 8.00
CA GLU A 148 31.42 14.56 6.81
C GLU A 148 31.43 13.37 5.83
N ALA A 149 32.61 12.76 5.62
CA ALA A 149 32.78 11.66 4.68
C ALA A 149 32.14 10.37 5.21
N GLN A 150 32.19 10.15 6.53
CA GLN A 150 31.49 9.06 7.19
C GLN A 150 29.97 9.21 7.09
N ILE A 151 29.47 10.44 7.29
CA ILE A 151 28.03 10.75 7.17
C ILE A 151 27.58 10.53 5.72
N GLU A 152 28.32 11.05 4.74
CA GLU A 152 28.00 10.85 3.32
C GLU A 152 27.95 9.35 3.00
N LYS A 153 29.00 8.60 3.37
CA LYS A 153 29.04 7.16 3.12
C LYS A 153 27.85 6.42 3.74
N MET A 154 27.44 6.79 4.95
CA MET A 154 26.26 6.23 5.59
C MET A 154 24.99 6.59 4.82
N ALA A 155 24.78 7.89 4.55
CA ALA A 155 23.57 8.41 3.93
C ALA A 155 23.37 7.93 2.49
N THR A 156 24.45 7.55 1.80
CA THR A 156 24.40 7.12 0.40
C THR A 156 24.71 5.63 0.22
N SER A 157 24.33 4.78 1.18
CA SER A 157 24.54 3.33 1.10
C SER A 157 23.26 2.56 1.42
N ASP A 158 23.19 1.31 0.98
CA ASP A 158 22.04 0.39 1.19
C ASP A 158 21.83 -0.02 2.66
N GLY A 159 22.71 0.43 3.57
CA GLY A 159 22.55 0.32 5.02
C GLY A 159 22.13 1.62 5.72
N GLY A 160 21.91 2.69 4.94
CA GLY A 160 21.45 4.00 5.39
C GLY A 160 20.12 4.37 4.76
N TRP A 161 20.13 5.30 3.80
CA TRP A 161 18.92 5.86 3.18
C TRP A 161 18.67 5.44 1.73
N THR A 162 19.51 4.59 1.14
CA THR A 162 19.62 4.23 -0.29
C THR A 162 20.38 5.23 -1.16
N GLU A 163 20.81 4.80 -2.36
CA GLU A 163 21.55 5.65 -3.31
C GLU A 163 20.64 6.60 -4.13
N ALA A 164 19.33 6.32 -4.16
CA ALA A 164 18.34 7.09 -4.90
C ALA A 164 16.94 6.95 -4.28
N LEU A 165 16.17 8.04 -4.34
CA LEU A 165 14.74 8.00 -4.07
C LEU A 165 14.01 7.49 -5.31
N HIS A 166 13.32 6.36 -5.16
CA HIS A 166 12.60 5.69 -6.22
C HIS A 166 11.10 6.00 -6.12
N PHE A 167 10.49 6.41 -7.22
CA PHE A 167 9.05 6.53 -7.34
C PHE A 167 8.46 5.45 -8.26
N VAL A 168 7.16 5.21 -8.09
CA VAL A 168 6.32 4.37 -8.93
C VAL A 168 5.22 5.25 -9.49
N LEU A 169 5.10 5.33 -10.81
CA LEU A 169 4.03 6.07 -11.46
C LEU A 169 2.69 5.36 -11.22
N GLY A 170 1.81 6.03 -10.48
CA GLY A 170 0.44 5.59 -10.25
C GLY A 170 -0.50 6.05 -11.34
N LYS A 171 -0.67 7.38 -11.44
CA LYS A 171 -1.63 8.00 -12.35
C LYS A 171 -0.99 9.13 -13.13
N SER A 172 -1.40 9.29 -14.38
CA SER A 172 -1.12 10.47 -15.18
C SER A 172 -2.30 10.81 -16.09
N LEU A 173 -2.84 12.02 -15.92
CA LEU A 173 -3.88 12.59 -16.79
C LEU A 173 -3.31 13.48 -17.90
N VAL A 174 -1.98 13.65 -17.93
CA VAL A 174 -1.26 14.52 -18.86
C VAL A 174 -0.16 13.80 -19.65
N GLY A 175 -0.12 12.46 -19.57
CA GLY A 175 0.89 11.64 -20.24
C GLY A 175 2.27 11.76 -19.61
N GLY A 176 3.30 11.84 -20.47
CA GLY A 176 4.71 11.72 -20.09
C GLY A 176 5.22 10.28 -20.11
N SER A 177 6.51 10.11 -19.87
CA SER A 177 7.19 8.82 -19.79
C SER A 177 7.12 8.22 -18.39
N VAL A 178 7.17 6.88 -18.30
CA VAL A 178 7.10 6.17 -17.00
C VAL A 178 8.24 6.60 -16.07
N THR A 179 9.46 6.66 -16.60
CA THR A 179 10.68 7.02 -15.84
C THR A 179 11.06 8.49 -15.97
N GLY A 180 10.22 9.31 -16.60
CA GLY A 180 10.44 10.75 -16.71
C GLY A 180 10.25 11.45 -15.37
N ASP A 181 10.77 12.67 -15.28
CA ASP A 181 10.58 13.55 -14.12
C ASP A 181 9.11 13.59 -13.68
N VAL A 182 8.86 13.80 -12.39
CA VAL A 182 7.48 13.79 -11.85
C VAL A 182 6.60 14.88 -12.47
N PHE A 183 7.20 15.92 -13.07
CA PHE A 183 6.52 16.97 -13.83
C PHE A 183 6.54 16.77 -15.35
N ASP A 184 7.05 15.65 -15.88
CA ASP A 184 7.04 15.36 -17.32
C ASP A 184 5.59 15.47 -17.88
N GLY A 185 5.36 16.19 -18.97
CA GLY A 185 4.03 16.44 -19.52
C GLY A 185 3.12 17.39 -18.71
N VAL A 186 3.53 17.88 -17.52
CA VAL A 186 2.76 18.86 -16.75
C VAL A 186 2.90 20.25 -17.41
N THR A 187 1.76 20.88 -17.72
CA THR A 187 1.69 22.25 -18.24
C THR A 187 0.98 23.16 -17.24
N PRO A 188 1.33 24.46 -17.11
CA PRO A 188 0.67 25.35 -16.15
C PRO A 188 -0.85 25.45 -16.38
N GLY A 189 -1.63 25.49 -15.29
CA GLY A 189 -3.08 25.70 -15.33
C GLY A 189 -3.91 24.46 -14.95
N ALA A 190 -5.23 24.63 -14.86
CA ALA A 190 -6.15 23.55 -14.51
C ALA A 190 -6.44 22.64 -15.72
N ILE A 191 -6.70 21.36 -15.46
CA ILE A 191 -7.25 20.43 -16.45
C ILE A 191 -8.71 20.09 -16.10
N PRO A 192 -9.52 19.64 -17.07
CA PRO A 192 -10.86 19.12 -16.79
C PRO A 192 -10.79 17.93 -15.81
N PHE A 193 -11.86 17.76 -15.04
CA PHE A 193 -12.06 16.55 -14.23
C PHE A 193 -12.06 15.31 -15.12
N ALA A 194 -11.33 14.29 -14.70
CA ALA A 194 -11.29 12.99 -15.37
C ALA A 194 -11.71 11.91 -14.37
N ARG A 195 -12.78 11.18 -14.69
CA ARG A 195 -13.20 10.03 -13.89
C ARG A 195 -12.22 8.88 -14.09
N SER A 196 -11.90 8.17 -13.01
CA SER A 196 -11.13 6.93 -13.10
C SER A 196 -11.92 5.85 -13.83
N ASP A 197 -11.27 5.21 -14.81
CA ASP A 197 -11.82 4.06 -15.51
C ASP A 197 -11.72 2.81 -14.62
N VAL A 198 -12.87 2.33 -14.13
CA VAL A 198 -12.93 1.11 -13.31
C VAL A 198 -12.68 -0.10 -14.21
N SER A 199 -11.61 -0.85 -13.91
CA SER A 199 -11.33 -2.11 -14.62
C SER A 199 -12.40 -3.15 -14.29
N SER A 200 -12.88 -3.88 -15.30
CA SER A 200 -13.84 -4.96 -15.08
C SER A 200 -13.25 -6.06 -14.20
N GLU A 201 -14.11 -6.69 -13.40
CA GLU A 201 -13.72 -7.86 -12.62
C GLU A 201 -13.33 -9.00 -13.58
N PRO A 202 -12.21 -9.71 -13.34
CA PRO A 202 -11.87 -10.89 -14.10
C PRO A 202 -12.99 -11.93 -14.04
N ALA A 203 -13.19 -12.68 -15.13
CA ALA A 203 -14.10 -13.81 -15.11
C ALA A 203 -13.65 -14.82 -14.04
N ARG A 204 -14.58 -15.28 -13.19
CA ARG A 204 -14.31 -16.25 -12.13
C ARG A 204 -15.14 -17.51 -12.36
N PRO A 205 -14.61 -18.69 -12.03
CA PRO A 205 -15.39 -19.92 -12.01
C PRO A 205 -16.64 -19.79 -11.13
N ASP A 206 -17.64 -20.64 -11.37
CA ASP A 206 -18.86 -20.66 -10.55
C ASP A 206 -18.62 -21.09 -9.10
N LEU A 207 -17.50 -21.78 -8.85
CA LEU A 207 -17.07 -22.16 -7.51
C LEU A 207 -15.59 -21.80 -7.36
N SER A 208 -15.27 -20.93 -6.41
CA SER A 208 -13.91 -20.41 -6.23
C SER A 208 -13.58 -20.13 -4.77
N VAL A 209 -12.29 -20.16 -4.44
CA VAL A 209 -11.72 -19.62 -3.21
C VAL A 209 -10.83 -18.42 -3.53
N GLU A 210 -10.86 -17.41 -2.66
CA GLU A 210 -10.14 -16.15 -2.84
C GLU A 210 -9.47 -15.73 -1.53
N LEU A 211 -8.23 -15.25 -1.62
CA LEU A 211 -7.57 -14.55 -0.53
C LEU A 211 -8.20 -13.16 -0.37
N VAL A 212 -8.65 -12.84 0.84
CA VAL A 212 -9.27 -11.54 1.14
C VAL A 212 -8.46 -10.78 2.17
N GLY A 213 -9.09 -9.97 3.03
CA GLY A 213 -8.35 -9.09 3.94
C GLY A 213 -7.56 -8.04 3.16
N PRO A 214 -6.36 -7.65 3.62
CA PRO A 214 -5.60 -6.56 2.98
C PRO A 214 -5.21 -6.89 1.54
N TRP A 215 -4.87 -8.15 1.22
CA TRP A 215 -4.46 -8.55 -0.13
C TRP A 215 -5.61 -8.45 -1.14
N GLY A 216 -6.76 -9.05 -0.82
CA GLY A 216 -7.95 -8.95 -1.66
C GLY A 216 -8.44 -7.51 -1.77
N PHE A 217 -8.45 -6.77 -0.65
CA PHE A 217 -8.81 -5.36 -0.63
C PHE A 217 -7.95 -4.52 -1.58
N TYR A 218 -6.61 -4.61 -1.49
CA TYR A 218 -5.74 -3.82 -2.38
C TYR A 218 -5.82 -4.26 -3.85
N SER A 219 -6.14 -5.54 -4.11
CA SER A 219 -6.45 -6.00 -5.49
C SER A 219 -7.71 -5.32 -6.04
N GLU A 220 -8.79 -5.25 -5.27
CA GLU A 220 -10.02 -4.53 -5.66
C GLU A 220 -9.78 -3.03 -5.78
N PHE A 221 -9.09 -2.45 -4.80
CA PHE A 221 -8.73 -1.03 -4.76
C PHE A 221 -7.97 -0.61 -6.03
N ARG A 222 -6.94 -1.38 -6.42
CA ARG A 222 -6.20 -1.08 -7.66
C ARG A 222 -7.10 -1.07 -8.89
N ARG A 223 -8.09 -1.97 -8.97
CA ARG A 223 -9.02 -2.00 -10.10
C ARG A 223 -10.02 -0.84 -10.08
N ALA A 224 -10.53 -0.50 -8.90
CA ALA A 224 -11.46 0.62 -8.72
C ALA A 224 -10.83 1.98 -9.06
N HIS A 225 -9.52 2.11 -8.88
CA HIS A 225 -8.79 3.36 -9.07
C HIS A 225 -7.87 3.38 -10.29
N ALA A 226 -8.03 2.47 -11.26
CA ALA A 226 -7.20 2.41 -12.47
C ALA A 226 -5.67 2.31 -12.19
N LEU A 227 -5.30 1.54 -11.16
CA LEU A 227 -3.93 1.32 -10.69
C LEU A 227 -3.44 -0.13 -10.94
N THR A 228 -3.99 -0.82 -11.93
CA THR A 228 -3.65 -2.22 -12.24
C THR A 228 -2.22 -2.41 -12.72
N ASN A 229 -1.54 -1.33 -13.11
CA ASN A 229 -0.13 -1.28 -13.47
C ASN A 229 0.83 -1.28 -12.26
N LEU A 230 0.34 -1.05 -11.04
CA LEU A 230 1.20 -1.00 -9.85
C LEU A 230 1.84 -2.36 -9.56
N PRO A 231 3.15 -2.39 -9.24
CA PRO A 231 3.82 -3.62 -8.83
C PRO A 231 3.18 -4.20 -7.57
N HIS A 232 3.06 -5.52 -7.55
CA HIS A 232 2.62 -6.27 -6.38
C HIS A 232 3.31 -7.64 -6.38
N PRO A 233 3.61 -8.17 -5.17
CA PRO A 233 4.22 -9.48 -5.04
C PRO A 233 3.22 -10.57 -5.45
N GLU A 234 3.71 -11.52 -6.25
CA GLU A 234 2.99 -12.72 -6.67
C GLU A 234 3.87 -13.95 -6.42
N PRO A 235 3.50 -14.86 -5.50
CA PRO A 235 2.32 -14.79 -4.63
C PRO A 235 2.38 -13.62 -3.62
N PRO A 236 1.24 -13.20 -3.05
CA PRO A 236 1.20 -12.19 -2.00
C PRO A 236 2.12 -12.54 -0.82
N GLU A 237 2.57 -11.52 -0.09
CA GLU A 237 3.51 -11.70 1.02
C GLU A 237 3.19 -10.83 2.23
N ILE A 238 3.79 -11.16 3.37
CA ILE A 238 3.74 -10.38 4.61
C ILE A 238 4.91 -10.74 5.53
N ALA A 239 5.43 -9.74 6.26
CA ALA A 239 6.33 -9.97 7.39
C ALA A 239 5.56 -9.83 8.70
N LEU A 240 5.71 -10.79 9.61
CA LEU A 240 4.97 -10.82 10.88
C LEU A 240 5.90 -11.02 12.07
N GLN A 241 5.53 -10.39 13.18
CA GLN A 241 6.19 -10.65 14.45
C GLN A 241 5.87 -12.08 14.90
N ALA A 242 6.89 -12.83 15.28
CA ALA A 242 6.76 -14.20 15.73
C ALA A 242 7.51 -14.44 17.06
N PRO A 243 7.05 -15.37 17.93
CA PRO A 243 5.88 -16.23 17.76
C PRO A 243 4.56 -15.45 17.79
N GLY A 244 3.52 -15.99 17.15
CA GLY A 244 2.23 -15.32 17.01
C GLY A 244 1.23 -16.14 16.21
N THR A 245 0.16 -15.48 15.75
CA THR A 245 -0.87 -16.11 14.92
C THR A 245 -1.02 -15.34 13.62
N LEU A 246 -1.02 -16.07 12.51
CA LEU A 246 -1.46 -15.59 11.21
C LEU A 246 -2.88 -16.08 10.96
N VAL A 247 -3.78 -15.18 10.63
CA VAL A 247 -5.11 -15.39 10.10
C VAL A 247 -5.05 -15.21 8.59
N ILE A 248 -5.41 -16.25 7.84
CA ILE A 248 -5.59 -16.21 6.39
C ILE A 248 -7.09 -16.10 6.12
N PRO A 249 -7.62 -14.89 5.82
CA PRO A 249 -9.03 -14.71 5.54
C PRO A 249 -9.35 -15.12 4.11
N LEU A 250 -10.49 -15.77 3.91
CA LEU A 250 -10.91 -16.33 2.63
C LEU A 250 -12.37 -15.98 2.31
N TRP A 251 -12.65 -15.75 1.04
CA TRP A 251 -14.01 -15.86 0.51
C TRP A 251 -14.12 -17.13 -0.31
N ILE A 252 -15.19 -17.89 -0.04
CA ILE A 252 -15.56 -19.06 -0.85
C ILE A 252 -16.86 -18.70 -1.55
N ARG A 253 -16.81 -18.59 -2.87
CA ARG A 253 -17.97 -18.21 -3.66
C ARG A 253 -18.59 -19.43 -4.29
N ASN A 254 -19.89 -19.58 -4.11
CA ASN A 254 -20.69 -20.57 -4.80
C ASN A 254 -21.77 -19.85 -5.62
N ARG A 255 -21.51 -19.65 -6.91
CA ARG A 255 -22.47 -19.11 -7.88
C ARG A 255 -23.36 -20.19 -8.49
N THR A 256 -23.10 -21.46 -8.19
CA THR A 256 -23.91 -22.58 -8.69
C THR A 256 -25.33 -22.57 -8.10
N ALA A 257 -26.24 -23.30 -8.74
CA ALA A 257 -27.62 -23.44 -8.30
C ALA A 257 -27.82 -24.40 -7.12
N LYS A 258 -26.76 -25.03 -6.62
CA LYS A 258 -26.83 -26.02 -5.53
C LYS A 258 -25.89 -25.64 -4.39
N THR A 259 -26.25 -26.04 -3.19
CA THR A 259 -25.34 -26.04 -2.06
C THR A 259 -24.13 -26.93 -2.36
N GLN A 260 -22.94 -26.45 -2.01
CA GLN A 260 -21.68 -27.15 -2.24
C GLN A 260 -21.01 -27.44 -0.90
N GLU A 261 -20.48 -28.65 -0.75
CA GLU A 261 -19.57 -29.01 0.34
C GLU A 261 -18.14 -28.75 -0.10
N ILE A 262 -17.42 -27.95 0.67
CA ILE A 262 -16.08 -27.50 0.37
C ILE A 262 -15.15 -27.98 1.46
N ARG A 263 -14.01 -28.56 1.07
CA ARG A 263 -12.92 -28.96 1.95
C ARG A 263 -11.81 -27.92 1.87
N LEU A 264 -11.35 -27.41 3.01
CA LEU A 264 -10.17 -26.54 3.10
C LEU A 264 -9.06 -27.32 3.79
N SER A 265 -7.88 -27.29 3.21
CA SER A 265 -6.64 -27.82 3.79
C SER A 265 -5.52 -26.79 3.63
N ALA A 266 -4.46 -26.93 4.43
CA ALA A 266 -3.30 -26.07 4.33
C ALA A 266 -2.01 -26.90 4.29
N ALA A 267 -1.11 -26.55 3.37
CA ALA A 267 0.26 -27.01 3.35
C ALA A 267 1.13 -25.94 4.03
N LEU A 268 1.76 -26.31 5.15
CA LEU A 268 2.51 -25.38 5.99
C LEU A 268 3.98 -25.79 6.05
N PRO A 269 4.90 -24.83 6.31
CA PRO A 269 6.28 -25.13 6.63
C PRO A 269 6.43 -25.99 7.90
N ALA A 270 7.58 -26.65 8.03
CA ALA A 270 7.87 -27.48 9.20
C ALA A 270 7.81 -26.66 10.51
N GLY A 271 7.10 -27.19 11.51
CA GLY A 271 6.94 -26.56 12.83
C GLY A 271 5.78 -25.56 12.93
N TRP A 272 5.06 -25.30 11.83
CA TRP A 272 3.85 -24.47 11.81
C TRP A 272 2.62 -25.38 11.96
N ALA A 273 1.53 -24.85 12.51
CA ALA A 273 0.32 -25.64 12.74
C ALA A 273 -0.95 -24.83 12.50
N THR A 274 -2.02 -25.49 12.04
CA THR A 274 -3.35 -24.89 11.87
C THR A 274 -4.28 -25.29 13.02
N PRO A 275 -4.40 -24.48 14.10
CA PRO A 275 -5.33 -24.80 15.18
C PRO A 275 -6.79 -24.82 14.72
N THR A 276 -7.17 -23.96 13.77
CA THR A 276 -8.56 -23.85 13.30
C THR A 276 -8.63 -23.48 11.80
N GLY A 277 -9.80 -23.71 11.19
CA GLY A 277 -10.13 -23.22 9.84
C GLY A 277 -9.95 -24.22 8.70
N THR A 278 -9.32 -25.37 8.94
CA THR A 278 -9.30 -26.50 8.00
C THR A 278 -10.48 -27.45 8.27
N GLY A 279 -10.90 -28.20 7.26
CA GLY A 279 -12.02 -29.16 7.38
C GLY A 279 -13.07 -28.99 6.29
N MET A 280 -14.29 -29.45 6.58
CA MET A 280 -15.44 -29.35 5.68
C MET A 280 -16.35 -28.19 6.10
N PHE A 281 -16.86 -27.44 5.13
CA PHE A 281 -17.91 -26.44 5.33
C PHE A 281 -18.83 -26.41 4.11
N THR A 282 -20.05 -25.94 4.34
CA THR A 282 -21.10 -25.90 3.35
C THR A 282 -21.32 -24.47 2.90
N VAL A 283 -21.34 -24.24 1.59
CA VAL A 283 -21.68 -22.93 1.00
C VAL A 283 -22.97 -23.08 0.22
N ALA A 284 -24.02 -22.39 0.66
CA ALA A 284 -25.32 -22.44 0.00
C ALA A 284 -25.26 -21.93 -1.45
N ALA A 285 -26.23 -22.35 -2.26
CA ALA A 285 -26.35 -21.91 -3.65
C ALA A 285 -26.40 -20.38 -3.75
N LYS A 286 -25.65 -19.81 -4.69
CA LYS A 286 -25.58 -18.35 -4.96
C LYS A 286 -25.17 -17.52 -3.73
N GLN A 287 -24.34 -18.08 -2.85
CA GLN A 287 -23.84 -17.40 -1.66
C GLN A 287 -22.31 -17.30 -1.65
N VAL A 288 -21.82 -16.40 -0.81
CA VAL A 288 -20.39 -16.25 -0.48
C VAL A 288 -20.24 -16.54 1.00
N ALA A 289 -19.39 -17.51 1.34
CA ALA A 289 -19.01 -17.79 2.72
C ALA A 289 -17.69 -17.09 3.05
N ALA A 290 -17.60 -16.54 4.25
CA ALA A 290 -16.33 -16.11 4.83
C ALA A 290 -15.73 -17.27 5.63
N ALA A 291 -14.47 -17.60 5.33
CA ALA A 291 -13.68 -18.56 6.09
C ALA A 291 -12.39 -17.89 6.56
N ARG A 292 -11.77 -18.46 7.60
CA ARG A 292 -10.45 -18.05 8.05
C ARG A 292 -9.66 -19.27 8.49
N ILE A 293 -8.40 -19.32 8.11
CA ILE A 293 -7.45 -20.32 8.61
C ILE A 293 -6.51 -19.62 9.58
N GLU A 294 -6.46 -20.11 10.81
CA GLU A 294 -5.50 -19.64 11.80
C GLU A 294 -4.26 -20.53 11.72
N VAL A 295 -3.08 -19.91 11.72
CA VAL A 295 -1.78 -20.57 11.65
C VAL A 295 -0.93 -20.09 12.82
N ASN A 296 -0.50 -21.01 13.67
CA ASN A 296 0.44 -20.72 14.75
C ASN A 296 1.85 -20.58 14.16
N LEU A 297 2.43 -19.39 14.34
CA LEU A 297 3.77 -19.05 13.87
C LEU A 297 4.79 -19.42 14.96
N PRO A 298 5.79 -20.26 14.66
CA PRO A 298 6.84 -20.58 15.63
C PRO A 298 7.74 -19.37 15.88
N ALA A 299 8.57 -19.44 16.92
CA ALA A 299 9.60 -18.42 17.12
C ALA A 299 10.57 -18.41 15.90
N PRO A 300 11.06 -17.22 15.47
CA PRO A 300 12.04 -17.14 14.39
C PRO A 300 13.28 -17.95 14.72
N THR A 301 13.79 -18.75 13.78
CA THR A 301 15.08 -19.43 13.95
C THR A 301 16.20 -18.38 13.97
N GLU A 302 17.14 -18.52 14.90
CA GLU A 302 18.33 -17.67 14.93
C GLU A 302 19.28 -18.06 13.79
N ASN A 303 19.03 -17.53 12.60
CA ASN A 303 19.95 -17.68 11.48
C ASN A 303 21.09 -16.69 11.74
N GLY A 304 22.29 -17.21 12.05
CA GLY A 304 23.48 -16.44 12.45
C GLY A 304 23.95 -15.38 11.44
N GLY A 305 23.22 -14.28 11.31
CA GLY A 305 23.52 -13.11 10.47
C GLY A 305 22.79 -13.03 9.14
N ASN A 306 22.08 -14.07 8.68
CA ASN A 306 21.35 -14.05 7.40
C ASN A 306 19.96 -13.43 7.56
N LYS A 307 19.52 -12.64 6.55
CA LYS A 307 18.14 -12.14 6.49
C LYS A 307 17.15 -13.32 6.54
N PRO A 308 16.03 -13.23 7.29
CA PRO A 308 15.00 -14.26 7.27
C PRO A 308 14.49 -14.45 5.84
N GLU A 309 14.31 -15.68 5.39
CA GLU A 309 13.70 -15.96 4.09
C GLU A 309 12.19 -16.18 4.25
N PRO A 310 11.35 -15.57 3.40
CA PRO A 310 9.90 -15.80 3.43
C PRO A 310 9.56 -17.23 3.05
N GLN A 311 8.75 -17.90 3.87
CA GLN A 311 8.30 -19.28 3.65
C GLN A 311 6.89 -19.28 3.04
N GLU A 312 6.63 -20.18 2.09
CA GLU A 312 5.32 -20.30 1.43
C GLU A 312 4.35 -21.14 2.27
N ILE A 313 3.12 -20.65 2.40
CA ILE A 313 1.94 -21.40 2.83
C ILE A 313 1.00 -21.53 1.63
N SER A 314 0.46 -22.73 1.43
CA SER A 314 -0.64 -22.96 0.49
C SER A 314 -1.92 -23.33 1.25
N VAL A 315 -3.03 -22.77 0.82
CA VAL A 315 -4.38 -23.18 1.21
C VAL A 315 -5.08 -23.75 -0.01
N HIS A 316 -5.56 -24.98 0.10
CA HIS A 316 -6.27 -25.66 -0.98
C HIS A 316 -7.75 -25.74 -0.64
N ALA A 317 -8.60 -25.43 -1.61
CA ALA A 317 -10.03 -25.62 -1.51
C ALA A 317 -10.50 -26.64 -2.56
N GLU A 318 -11.31 -27.61 -2.13
CA GLU A 318 -11.81 -28.68 -2.99
C GLU A 318 -13.33 -28.86 -2.82
N SER A 319 -14.02 -29.22 -3.89
CA SER A 319 -15.42 -29.68 -3.86
C SER A 319 -15.53 -30.96 -4.67
N ASN A 320 -16.20 -31.99 -4.14
CA ASN A 320 -16.30 -33.32 -4.78
C ASN A 320 -14.95 -33.88 -5.26
N ALA A 321 -13.90 -33.70 -4.45
CA ALA A 321 -12.51 -34.08 -4.76
C ALA A 321 -11.89 -33.39 -6.00
N GLN A 322 -12.48 -32.27 -6.45
CA GLN A 322 -11.90 -31.41 -7.48
C GLN A 322 -11.46 -30.08 -6.86
N SER A 323 -10.27 -29.60 -7.23
CA SER A 323 -9.77 -28.29 -6.80
C SER A 323 -10.66 -27.17 -7.34
N ILE A 324 -11.02 -26.25 -6.45
CA ILE A 324 -11.74 -25.01 -6.78
C ILE A 324 -10.84 -23.77 -6.62
N GLY A 325 -9.56 -23.99 -6.28
CA GLY A 325 -8.53 -22.97 -6.18
C GLY A 325 -7.47 -23.30 -5.15
N GLU A 326 -6.31 -22.65 -5.33
CA GLU A 326 -5.19 -22.65 -4.40
C GLU A 326 -4.85 -21.20 -4.07
N ILE A 327 -4.67 -20.90 -2.79
CA ILE A 327 -4.18 -19.62 -2.31
C ILE A 327 -2.76 -19.82 -1.80
N LYS A 328 -1.84 -19.00 -2.28
CA LYS A 328 -0.45 -18.97 -1.83
C LYS A 328 -0.16 -17.66 -1.09
N LEU A 329 0.61 -17.75 -0.01
CA LEU A 329 1.05 -16.60 0.76
C LEU A 329 2.48 -16.84 1.25
N ARG A 330 3.38 -15.87 1.02
CA ARG A 330 4.74 -15.91 1.56
C ARG A 330 4.81 -15.14 2.87
N VAL A 331 5.36 -15.78 3.90
CA VAL A 331 5.37 -15.22 5.25
C VAL A 331 6.80 -15.20 5.77
N GLU A 332 7.27 -14.00 6.12
CA GLU A 332 8.57 -13.80 6.78
C GLU A 332 8.38 -13.60 8.28
N LEU A 333 9.08 -14.38 9.10
CA LEU A 333 9.00 -14.28 10.56
C LEU A 333 10.10 -13.34 11.07
N ARG A 334 9.70 -12.27 11.77
CA ARG A 334 10.61 -11.29 12.37
C ARG A 334 10.48 -11.27 13.90
N LYS A 335 11.55 -10.88 14.59
CA LYS A 335 11.49 -10.56 16.03
C LYS A 335 10.72 -9.25 16.30
N ARG A 336 10.71 -8.32 15.33
CA ARG A 336 9.97 -7.05 15.35
C ARG A 336 9.37 -6.83 13.96
N ALA A 337 8.05 -6.76 13.90
CA ALA A 337 7.25 -6.41 12.73
C ALA A 337 5.83 -6.10 13.23
N LEU A 338 4.93 -5.75 12.33
CA LEU A 338 3.52 -5.64 12.70
C LEU A 338 3.00 -6.99 13.23
N PRO A 339 2.27 -7.01 14.35
CA PRO A 339 1.33 -8.08 14.58
C PRO A 339 0.24 -8.00 13.51
N GLN A 340 -0.37 -9.12 13.16
CA GLN A 340 -1.48 -9.09 12.21
C GLN A 340 -2.75 -8.50 12.84
#